data_AF-A0A1E3WDY1-F1
#
_entry.id   AF-A0A1E3WDY1-F1
#
_cell.length_a   1.000
_cell.length_b   1.000
_cell.length_c   1.000
_cell.angle_alpha   90.00
_cell.angle_beta   90.00
_cell.angle_gamma   90.00
#
_symmetry.space_group_name_H-M   'P 1'
#
loop_
_entity.id
_entity.type
_entity.pdbx_description
1 polymer ?
#
loop_
_entity_poly.entity_id
_entity_poly.type
_entity_poly.pdbx_seq_one_letter_code
_entity_poly.pdbx_strand_id
1 'polypeptide(L)'
;MSSSDIVTVDWGSDQAQRRVRRRYAADRRLQAYGIIAIALAVGLLGVLVASLVSTGFPAFLQTKVELPIYVDPSQVDAEDPSSGKYRVLVREALNKAIPGIPEDEERSVGKILTSDAAYILRDYVVSHPESIGKTITLPVAVSDPFDQLHKGVIPKEMNALTWSQVRYFERLQNRGVVVEDSGRTSLKLDVYVNPAET
;
A
#
# COMPACT_ATOMS: atom_id res chain seq x y z
N MET A 1 24.54 -46.84 -75.65
CA MET A 1 23.66 -47.24 -74.52
C MET A 1 24.52 -47.25 -73.26
N SER A 2 24.33 -46.28 -72.38
CA SER A 2 24.94 -46.28 -71.04
C SER A 2 23.80 -46.25 -70.05
N SER A 3 23.58 -47.36 -69.34
CA SER A 3 22.58 -47.47 -68.29
C SER A 3 22.98 -46.58 -67.12
N SER A 4 22.09 -45.67 -66.74
CA SER A 4 22.22 -44.84 -65.56
C SER A 4 22.07 -45.69 -64.30
N ASP A 5 23.10 -45.74 -63.46
CA ASP A 5 23.04 -46.32 -62.12
C ASP A 5 22.03 -45.53 -61.27
N ILE A 6 20.86 -46.13 -61.06
CA ILE A 6 19.86 -45.65 -60.11
C ILE A 6 20.38 -45.97 -58.71
N VAL A 7 20.90 -44.95 -58.02
CA VAL A 7 21.26 -45.03 -56.60
C VAL A 7 19.98 -45.27 -55.81
N THR A 8 19.69 -46.53 -55.49
CA THR A 8 18.57 -46.90 -54.62
C THR A 8 18.92 -46.51 -53.18
N VAL A 9 18.37 -45.41 -52.69
CA VAL A 9 18.52 -44.99 -51.30
C VAL A 9 17.83 -46.04 -50.41
N ASP A 10 18.61 -46.76 -49.62
CA ASP A 10 18.10 -47.74 -48.66
C ASP A 10 17.63 -47.05 -47.37
N TRP A 11 16.33 -46.79 -47.34
CA TRP A 11 15.60 -46.18 -46.22
C TRP A 11 15.50 -47.11 -44.99
N GLY A 12 15.78 -48.41 -45.14
CA GLY A 12 15.75 -49.40 -44.08
C GLY A 12 17.06 -49.52 -43.30
N SER A 13 18.16 -48.98 -43.85
CA SER A 13 19.50 -49.07 -43.26
C SER A 13 19.58 -48.48 -41.84
N ASP A 14 20.39 -49.10 -40.97
CA ASP A 14 20.60 -48.66 -39.57
C ASP A 14 20.98 -47.18 -39.44
N GLN A 15 21.68 -46.64 -40.45
CA GLN A 15 22.08 -45.22 -40.48
C GLN A 15 20.89 -44.29 -40.76
N ALA A 16 19.94 -44.69 -41.62
CA ALA A 16 18.70 -43.94 -41.85
C ALA A 16 17.83 -43.95 -40.59
N GLN A 17 17.67 -45.10 -39.94
CA GLN A 17 16.92 -45.21 -38.69
C GLN A 17 17.52 -44.39 -37.54
N ARG A 18 18.86 -44.38 -37.39
CA ARG A 18 19.56 -43.56 -36.38
C ARG A 18 19.35 -42.04 -36.60
N ARG A 19 19.34 -41.58 -37.85
CA ARG A 19 19.06 -40.17 -38.19
C ARG A 19 17.62 -39.78 -37.83
N VAL A 20 16.66 -40.64 -38.14
CA VAL A 20 15.24 -40.45 -37.81
C VAL A 20 15.03 -40.37 -36.29
N ARG A 21 15.62 -41.29 -35.51
CA ARG A 21 15.55 -41.26 -34.03
C ARG A 21 16.17 -40.00 -33.42
N ARG A 22 17.27 -39.49 -33.98
CA ARG A 22 17.89 -38.22 -33.54
C ARG A 22 16.97 -37.03 -33.76
N ARG A 23 16.25 -36.98 -34.88
CA ARG A 23 15.29 -35.90 -35.16
C ARG A 23 14.13 -35.92 -34.17
N TYR A 24 13.52 -37.09 -33.95
CA TYR A 24 12.44 -37.24 -32.96
C TYR A 24 12.87 -36.87 -31.53
N ALA A 25 14.12 -37.15 -31.14
CA ALA A 25 14.64 -36.74 -29.84
C ALA A 25 14.84 -35.21 -29.73
N ALA A 26 15.25 -34.54 -30.82
CA ALA A 26 15.35 -33.09 -30.87
C ALA A 26 13.97 -32.42 -30.82
N ASP A 27 13.00 -32.94 -31.58
CA ASP A 27 11.62 -32.45 -31.61
C ASP A 27 10.97 -32.54 -30.22
N ARG A 28 11.19 -33.65 -29.49
CA ARG A 28 10.68 -33.82 -28.12
C ARG A 28 11.30 -32.83 -27.12
N ARG A 29 12.60 -32.49 -27.26
CA ARG A 29 13.26 -31.50 -26.39
C ARG A 29 12.72 -30.10 -26.65
N LEU A 30 12.56 -29.73 -27.92
CA LEU A 30 11.97 -28.45 -28.30
C LEU A 30 10.54 -28.32 -27.77
N GLN A 31 9.74 -29.38 -27.92
CA GLN A 31 8.39 -29.42 -27.36
C GLN A 31 8.40 -29.30 -25.83
N ALA A 32 9.31 -29.99 -25.14
CA ALA A 32 9.45 -29.87 -23.69
C ALA A 32 9.83 -28.44 -23.27
N TYR A 33 10.77 -27.79 -23.96
CA TYR A 33 11.12 -26.39 -23.70
C TYR A 33 9.95 -25.45 -23.93
N GLY A 34 9.16 -25.66 -24.98
CA GLY A 34 7.94 -24.86 -25.24
C GLY A 34 6.91 -25.01 -24.13
N ILE A 35 6.62 -26.24 -23.70
CA ILE A 35 5.69 -26.51 -22.60
C ILE A 35 6.20 -25.90 -21.30
N ILE A 36 7.49 -26.04 -20.98
CA ILE A 36 8.10 -25.44 -19.80
C ILE A 36 8.00 -23.91 -19.86
N ALA A 37 8.29 -23.30 -21.01
CA ALA A 37 8.21 -21.85 -21.19
C ALA A 37 6.78 -21.33 -20.99
N ILE A 38 5.77 -22.00 -21.55
CA ILE A 38 4.36 -21.64 -21.36
C ILE A 38 3.94 -21.83 -19.90
N ALA A 39 4.32 -22.95 -19.27
CA ALA A 39 4.00 -23.22 -17.88
C ALA A 39 4.64 -22.16 -16.95
N LEU A 40 5.88 -21.75 -17.22
CA LEU A 40 6.53 -20.67 -16.48
C LEU A 40 5.85 -19.33 -16.70
N ALA A 41 5.46 -18.99 -17.94
CA ALA A 41 4.76 -17.75 -18.24
C ALA A 41 3.39 -17.69 -17.52
N VAL A 42 2.61 -18.76 -17.57
CA VAL A 42 1.32 -18.88 -16.86
C VAL A 42 1.53 -18.87 -15.35
N GLY A 43 2.56 -19.54 -14.84
CA GLY A 43 2.91 -19.52 -13.42
C GLY A 43 3.23 -18.12 -12.92
N LEU A 44 4.06 -17.37 -13.66
CA LEU A 44 4.40 -15.98 -13.32
C LEU A 44 3.17 -15.08 -13.35
N LEU A 45 2.31 -15.23 -14.37
CA LEU A 45 1.04 -14.51 -14.44
C LEU A 45 0.16 -14.83 -13.22
N GLY A 46 0.06 -16.10 -12.83
CA GLY A 46 -0.69 -16.54 -11.65
C GLY A 46 -0.19 -15.87 -10.36
N VAL A 47 1.13 -15.80 -10.18
CA VAL A 47 1.75 -15.09 -9.03
C VAL A 47 1.42 -13.60 -9.05
N LEU A 48 1.48 -12.94 -10.21
CA LEU A 48 1.15 -11.52 -10.33
C LEU A 48 -0.33 -11.25 -9.99
N VAL A 49 -1.25 -12.06 -10.51
CA VAL A 49 -2.67 -11.93 -10.21
C VAL A 49 -2.95 -12.20 -8.74
N ALA A 50 -2.35 -13.25 -8.15
CA ALA A 50 -2.50 -13.56 -6.73
C ALA A 50 -1.95 -12.45 -5.84
N SER A 51 -0.82 -11.85 -6.21
CA SER A 51 -0.24 -10.70 -5.52
C SER A 51 -1.17 -9.48 -5.59
N LEU A 52 -1.69 -9.16 -6.78
CA LEU A 52 -2.59 -8.03 -6.98
C LEU A 52 -3.89 -8.19 -6.18
N VAL A 53 -4.48 -9.38 -6.18
CA VAL A 53 -5.71 -9.66 -5.45
C VAL A 53 -5.47 -9.63 -3.94
N SER A 54 -4.39 -10.25 -3.45
CA SER A 54 -4.10 -10.30 -2.01
C SER A 54 -3.74 -8.92 -1.44
N THR A 55 -3.03 -8.08 -2.19
CA THR A 55 -2.69 -6.71 -1.78
C THR A 55 -3.84 -5.72 -1.99
N GLY A 56 -4.70 -5.93 -3.00
CA GLY A 56 -5.81 -5.04 -3.31
C GLY A 56 -7.08 -5.29 -2.49
N PHE A 57 -7.37 -6.53 -2.11
CA PHE A 57 -8.61 -6.89 -1.40
C PHE A 57 -8.85 -6.09 -0.11
N PRO A 58 -7.84 -5.85 0.77
CA PRO A 58 -8.02 -5.05 1.97
C PRO A 58 -8.41 -3.58 1.72
N ALA A 59 -8.20 -3.04 0.52
CA ALA A 59 -8.57 -1.66 0.18
C ALA A 59 -10.09 -1.48 0.03
N PHE A 60 -10.83 -2.56 -0.23
CA PHE A 60 -12.30 -2.52 -0.34
C PHE A 60 -13.00 -2.66 1.03
N LEU A 61 -12.27 -3.07 2.06
CA LEU A 61 -12.78 -3.17 3.42
C LEU A 61 -12.54 -1.84 4.14
N GLN A 62 -13.56 -1.30 4.80
CA GLN A 62 -13.45 -0.05 5.55
C GLN A 62 -13.78 -0.32 7.01
N THR A 63 -12.90 0.10 7.91
CA THR A 63 -13.15 0.04 9.35
C THR A 63 -14.14 1.13 9.73
N LYS A 64 -15.22 0.76 10.44
CA LYS A 64 -16.28 1.68 10.86
C LYS A 64 -16.56 1.54 12.35
N VAL A 65 -16.98 2.63 12.96
CA VAL A 65 -17.46 2.71 14.35
C VAL A 65 -18.96 2.98 14.31
N GLU A 66 -19.73 2.19 15.04
CA GLU A 66 -21.14 2.46 15.27
C GLU A 66 -21.27 3.58 16.30
N LEU A 67 -21.61 4.78 15.83
CA LEU A 67 -21.64 5.96 16.66
C LEU A 67 -23.10 6.39 16.93
N PRO A 68 -23.57 6.38 18.19
CA PRO A 68 -24.86 6.93 18.56
C PRO A 68 -24.77 8.46 18.61
N ILE A 69 -25.38 9.13 17.64
CA ILE A 69 -25.35 10.58 17.48
C ILE A 69 -26.73 11.12 17.81
N TYR A 70 -26.81 12.00 18.81
CA TYR A 70 -28.02 12.76 19.09
C TYR A 70 -28.10 13.97 18.18
N VAL A 71 -29.15 14.06 17.36
CA VAL A 71 -29.36 15.19 16.45
C VAL A 71 -30.04 16.31 17.23
N ASP A 72 -29.24 17.16 17.87
CA ASP A 72 -29.75 18.25 18.70
C ASP A 72 -30.50 19.32 17.84
N PRO A 73 -31.80 19.57 18.10
CA PRO A 73 -32.55 20.63 17.43
C PRO A 73 -31.96 22.03 17.63
N SER A 74 -31.11 22.25 18.64
CA SER A 74 -30.39 23.52 18.84
C SER A 74 -29.26 23.74 17.82
N GLN A 75 -28.76 22.67 17.20
CA GLN A 75 -27.64 22.68 16.26
C GLN A 75 -28.07 22.46 14.81
N VAL A 76 -29.29 21.97 14.59
CA VAL A 76 -29.87 21.66 13.28
C VAL A 76 -31.31 22.16 13.25
N ASP A 77 -31.57 23.15 12.39
CA ASP A 77 -32.92 23.65 12.16
C ASP A 77 -33.71 22.64 11.31
N ALA A 78 -34.97 22.40 11.65
CA ALA A 78 -35.85 21.53 10.87
C ALA A 78 -36.33 22.19 9.56
N GLU A 79 -36.37 23.53 9.52
CA GLU A 79 -36.75 24.29 8.31
C GLU A 79 -35.60 24.40 7.30
N ASP A 80 -34.35 24.38 7.79
CA ASP A 80 -33.14 24.27 6.97
C ASP A 80 -32.15 23.25 7.57
N PRO A 81 -32.41 21.94 7.41
CA PRO A 81 -31.49 20.92 7.90
C PRO A 81 -30.11 21.00 7.24
N SER A 82 -29.98 21.58 6.05
CA SER A 82 -28.73 21.55 5.29
C SER A 82 -27.61 22.38 5.94
N SER A 83 -27.94 23.42 6.69
CA SER A 83 -27.00 24.37 7.30
C SER A 83 -26.59 24.00 8.74
N GLY A 84 -27.06 22.86 9.26
CA GLY A 84 -26.78 22.38 10.61
C GLY A 84 -25.30 22.18 10.94
N LYS A 85 -24.97 22.25 12.23
CA LYS A 85 -23.59 22.10 12.74
C LYS A 85 -23.19 20.63 12.93
N TYR A 86 -23.30 19.83 11.88
CA TYR A 86 -23.07 18.37 11.92
C TYR A 86 -21.69 17.95 12.44
N ARG A 87 -20.65 18.73 12.15
CA ARG A 87 -19.29 18.46 12.66
C ARG A 87 -19.21 18.54 14.18
N VAL A 88 -20.03 19.39 14.81
CA VAL A 88 -20.11 19.50 16.27
C VAL A 88 -20.78 18.25 16.83
N LEU A 89 -21.92 17.85 16.27
CA LEU A 89 -22.66 16.66 16.70
C LEU A 89 -21.83 15.36 16.62
N VAL A 90 -21.11 15.15 15.51
CA VAL A 90 -20.23 13.97 15.35
C VAL A 90 -19.12 13.99 16.39
N ARG A 91 -18.50 15.14 16.65
CA ARG A 91 -17.44 15.28 17.64
C ARG A 91 -17.95 15.02 19.05
N GLU A 92 -19.10 15.58 19.41
CA GLU A 92 -19.72 15.36 20.72
C GLU A 92 -20.09 13.89 20.93
N ALA A 93 -20.64 13.25 19.91
CA ALA A 93 -20.93 11.82 19.96
C ALA A 93 -19.66 10.97 20.15
N LEU A 94 -18.57 11.31 19.44
CA LEU A 94 -17.28 10.64 19.60
C LEU A 94 -16.68 10.85 21.01
N ASN A 95 -16.69 12.08 21.50
CA ASN A 95 -16.20 12.41 22.84
C ASN A 95 -17.02 11.69 23.93
N LYS A 96 -18.34 11.57 23.73
CA LYS A 96 -19.20 10.81 24.64
C LYS A 96 -18.94 9.31 24.60
N ALA A 97 -18.52 8.77 23.46
CA ALA A 97 -18.19 7.36 23.30
C ALA A 97 -16.85 6.98 23.97
N ILE A 98 -15.97 7.96 24.23
CA ILE A 98 -14.64 7.75 24.82
C ILE A 98 -14.57 8.54 26.14
N PRO A 99 -14.76 7.89 27.29
CA PRO A 99 -14.80 8.58 28.58
C PRO A 99 -13.42 9.16 28.95
N GLY A 100 -13.41 10.38 29.51
CA GLY A 100 -12.23 10.95 30.17
C GLY A 100 -11.19 11.59 29.25
N ILE A 101 -11.56 11.97 28.02
CA ILE A 101 -10.66 12.70 27.11
C ILE A 101 -10.31 14.07 27.70
N PRO A 102 -9.01 14.42 27.81
CA PRO A 102 -8.57 15.78 28.11
C PRO A 102 -9.04 16.79 27.04
N GLU A 103 -9.44 18.00 27.44
CA GLU A 103 -10.00 19.01 26.52
C GLU A 103 -9.03 19.37 25.37
N ASP A 104 -7.73 19.35 25.63
CA ASP A 104 -6.68 19.61 24.64
C ASP A 104 -6.49 18.46 23.64
N GLU A 105 -6.91 17.24 23.99
CA GLU A 105 -6.87 16.07 23.12
C GLU A 105 -8.14 15.87 22.28
N GLU A 106 -9.26 16.52 22.59
CA GLU A 106 -10.51 16.32 21.84
C GLU A 106 -10.35 16.54 20.33
N ARG A 107 -9.51 17.51 19.95
CA ARG A 107 -9.24 17.79 18.53
C ARG A 107 -8.43 16.68 17.86
N SER A 108 -7.51 16.04 18.59
CA SER A 108 -6.71 14.92 18.06
C SER A 108 -7.58 13.66 17.96
N VAL A 109 -8.41 13.40 18.96
CA VAL A 109 -9.41 12.32 18.98
C VAL A 109 -10.38 12.46 17.82
N GLY A 110 -10.83 13.67 17.50
CA GLY A 110 -11.69 13.93 16.35
C GLY A 110 -11.11 13.46 15.00
N LYS A 111 -9.79 13.26 14.89
CA LYS A 111 -9.13 12.73 13.68
C LYS A 111 -9.27 11.22 13.53
N ILE A 112 -9.81 10.51 14.53
CA ILE A 112 -10.06 9.07 14.45
C ILE A 112 -11.09 8.77 13.36
N LEU A 113 -12.11 9.63 13.23
CA LEU A 113 -13.13 9.49 12.19
C LEU A 113 -12.69 10.15 10.89
N THR A 114 -13.26 9.68 9.77
CA THR A 114 -13.08 10.36 8.49
C THR A 114 -13.64 11.79 8.54
N SER A 115 -13.04 12.70 7.77
CA SER A 115 -13.57 14.07 7.60
C SER A 115 -15.00 14.09 7.06
N ASP A 116 -15.40 13.03 6.36
CA ASP A 116 -16.70 12.94 5.71
C ASP A 116 -17.84 12.57 6.65
N ALA A 117 -17.54 12.22 7.91
CA ALA A 117 -18.53 11.81 8.90
C ALA A 117 -19.65 12.84 9.07
N ALA A 118 -19.31 14.13 9.07
CA ALA A 118 -20.28 15.21 9.18
C ALA A 118 -21.20 15.32 7.95
N TYR A 119 -20.67 15.03 6.75
CA TYR A 119 -21.47 15.04 5.52
C TYR A 119 -22.40 13.84 5.45
N ILE A 120 -21.93 12.65 5.86
CA ILE A 120 -22.77 11.44 5.96
C ILE A 120 -23.95 11.70 6.91
N LEU A 121 -23.69 12.29 8.07
CA LEU A 121 -24.73 12.66 9.02
C LEU A 121 -25.69 13.69 8.43
N ARG A 122 -25.16 14.76 7.80
CA ARG A 122 -25.99 15.79 7.15
C ARG A 122 -26.92 15.18 6.12
N ASP A 123 -26.37 14.40 5.20
CA ASP A 123 -27.12 13.85 4.07
C ASP A 123 -28.21 12.88 4.58
N TYR A 124 -27.94 12.15 5.67
CA TYR A 124 -28.94 11.36 6.37
C TYR A 124 -30.05 12.21 6.99
N VAL A 125 -29.71 13.27 7.74
CA VAL A 125 -30.70 14.13 8.42
C VAL A 125 -31.51 14.96 7.42
N VAL A 126 -30.90 15.43 6.32
CA VAL A 126 -31.60 16.12 5.22
C VAL A 126 -32.60 15.20 4.53
N SER A 127 -32.27 13.91 4.36
CA SER A 127 -33.20 12.93 3.79
C SER A 127 -34.25 12.44 4.79
N HIS A 128 -33.99 12.58 6.09
CA HIS A 128 -34.87 12.15 7.19
C HIS A 128 -34.99 13.25 8.27
N PRO A 129 -35.67 14.38 7.98
CA PRO A 129 -35.78 15.49 8.95
C PRO A 129 -36.44 15.09 10.27
N GLU A 130 -37.25 14.03 10.28
CA GLU A 130 -37.86 13.44 11.48
C GLU A 130 -36.86 12.80 12.45
N SER A 131 -35.59 12.68 12.07
CA SER A 131 -34.49 12.25 12.94
C SER A 131 -34.00 13.35 13.89
N ILE A 132 -34.34 14.62 13.61
CA ILE A 132 -34.02 15.75 14.49
C ILE A 132 -34.72 15.56 15.85
N GLY A 133 -33.96 15.74 16.93
CA GLY A 133 -34.40 15.46 18.30
C GLY A 133 -34.31 13.99 18.72
N LYS A 134 -33.71 13.11 17.88
CA LYS A 134 -33.52 11.68 18.19
C LYS A 134 -32.05 11.31 18.18
N THR A 135 -31.75 10.18 18.82
CA THR A 135 -30.45 9.51 18.69
C THR A 135 -30.50 8.53 17.54
N ILE A 136 -29.60 8.67 16.58
CA ILE A 136 -29.41 7.75 15.47
C ILE A 136 -28.04 7.09 15.57
N THR A 137 -27.98 5.79 15.30
CA THR A 137 -26.71 5.06 15.26
C THR A 137 -26.27 4.93 13.81
N LEU A 138 -25.16 5.57 13.45
CA LEU A 138 -24.61 5.50 12.10
C LEU A 138 -23.26 4.79 12.10
N PRO A 139 -23.00 3.90 11.11
CA PRO A 139 -21.68 3.32 10.92
C PRO A 139 -20.78 4.36 10.24
N VAL A 140 -19.94 5.03 11.03
CA VAL A 140 -19.03 6.08 10.56
C VAL A 140 -17.65 5.47 10.33
N ALA A 141 -17.07 5.70 9.16
CA ALA A 141 -15.72 5.24 8.87
C ALA A 141 -14.67 5.95 9.72
N VAL A 142 -13.64 5.19 10.10
CA VAL A 142 -12.42 5.78 10.66
C VAL A 142 -11.59 6.41 9.54
N SER A 143 -10.67 7.31 9.90
CA SER A 143 -9.74 7.89 8.94
C SER A 143 -8.64 6.91 8.54
N ASP A 144 -7.98 7.17 7.41
CA ASP A 144 -6.97 6.25 6.84
C ASP A 144 -5.90 5.79 7.84
N PRO A 145 -5.27 6.65 8.66
CA PRO A 145 -4.27 6.18 9.62
C PRO A 145 -4.84 5.16 10.62
N PHE A 146 -6.08 5.37 11.08
CA PHE A 146 -6.72 4.47 12.04
C PHE A 146 -7.26 3.20 11.39
N ASP A 147 -7.68 3.27 10.12
CA ASP A 147 -8.02 2.09 9.32
C ASP A 147 -6.78 1.21 9.10
N GLN A 148 -5.64 1.83 8.73
CA GLN A 148 -4.36 1.15 8.59
C GLN A 148 -3.86 0.59 9.94
N LEU A 149 -4.11 1.30 11.04
CA LEU A 149 -3.80 0.82 12.39
C LEU A 149 -4.63 -0.44 12.72
N HIS A 150 -5.93 -0.41 12.44
CA HIS A 150 -6.83 -1.55 12.66
C HIS A 150 -6.43 -2.76 11.81
N LYS A 151 -6.04 -2.52 10.55
CA LYS A 151 -5.54 -3.54 9.62
C LYS A 151 -4.12 -4.04 9.95
N GLY A 152 -3.45 -3.43 10.93
CA GLY A 152 -2.10 -3.80 11.36
C GLY A 152 -0.99 -3.40 10.38
N VAL A 153 -1.25 -2.45 9.48
CA VAL A 153 -0.28 -1.94 8.49
C VAL A 153 0.66 -0.92 9.13
N ILE A 154 0.17 -0.11 10.06
CA ILE A 154 1.02 0.80 10.86
C ILE A 154 1.10 0.35 12.32
N PRO A 155 2.27 0.50 12.96
CA PRO A 155 2.40 0.21 14.38
C PRO A 155 1.66 1.26 15.23
N LYS A 156 1.28 0.88 16.45
CA LYS A 156 0.63 1.77 17.44
C LYS A 156 1.53 2.93 17.87
N GLU A 157 2.84 2.71 17.89
CA GLU A 157 3.84 3.69 18.25
C GLU A 157 4.99 3.63 17.25
N MET A 158 5.45 4.79 16.79
CA MET A 158 6.68 4.90 16.00
C MET A 158 7.74 5.59 16.83
N ASN A 159 8.67 4.81 17.39
CA ASN A 159 9.88 5.34 18.02
C ASN A 159 10.87 5.71 16.92
N ALA A 160 10.71 6.90 16.35
CA ALA A 160 11.53 7.30 15.20
C ALA A 160 13.01 7.41 15.58
N LEU A 161 13.36 8.03 16.72
CA LEU A 161 14.74 8.14 17.21
C LEU A 161 14.80 8.32 18.74
N THR A 162 15.88 7.82 19.34
CA THR A 162 16.19 7.94 20.77
C THR A 162 17.26 9.03 21.03
N TRP A 163 17.33 9.56 22.25
CA TRP A 163 18.28 10.63 22.66
C TRP A 163 19.75 10.29 22.42
N SER A 164 20.13 9.03 22.63
CA SER A 164 21.52 8.64 22.42
C SER A 164 21.88 8.67 20.94
N GLN A 165 20.92 8.33 20.06
CA GLN A 165 21.15 8.30 18.61
C GLN A 165 21.37 9.70 18.05
N VAL A 166 20.56 10.68 18.47
CA VAL A 166 20.72 12.07 18.01
C VAL A 166 22.08 12.63 18.45
N ARG A 167 22.49 12.32 19.69
CA ARG A 167 23.77 12.80 20.24
C ARG A 167 24.98 12.30 19.47
N TYR A 168 25.01 11.03 19.06
CA TYR A 168 26.13 10.51 18.28
C TYR A 168 26.08 10.99 16.83
N PHE A 169 24.88 11.27 16.29
CA PHE A 169 24.72 11.87 14.97
C PHE A 169 25.31 13.29 14.90
N GLU A 170 25.07 14.13 15.91
CA GLU A 170 25.66 15.48 15.99
C GLU A 170 27.18 15.47 16.14
N ARG A 171 27.72 14.46 16.83
CA ARG A 171 29.18 14.29 16.93
C ARG A 171 29.82 14.04 15.57
N LEU A 172 29.12 13.35 14.66
CA LEU A 172 29.58 13.14 13.30
C LEU A 172 29.46 14.44 12.48
N GLN A 173 28.38 15.20 12.66
CA GLN A 173 28.21 16.49 11.99
C GLN A 173 29.31 17.48 12.40
N ASN A 174 29.61 17.60 13.69
CA ASN A 174 30.63 18.52 14.23
C ASN A 174 32.07 18.15 13.86
N ARG A 175 32.31 16.87 13.54
CA ARG A 175 33.60 16.41 13.02
C ARG A 175 33.74 16.66 11.51
N GLY A 176 32.72 17.24 10.85
CA GLY A 176 32.72 17.51 9.41
C GLY A 176 32.73 16.23 8.55
N VAL A 177 32.34 15.09 9.14
CA VAL A 177 32.33 13.78 8.49
C VAL A 177 30.95 13.41 7.92
N VAL A 178 29.89 14.17 8.24
CA VAL A 178 28.58 14.05 7.58
C VAL A 178 28.58 14.89 6.32
N VAL A 179 28.34 14.26 5.17
CA VAL A 179 28.34 14.89 3.86
C VAL A 179 27.06 14.47 3.13
N GLU A 180 26.43 15.42 2.45
CA GLU A 180 25.29 15.17 1.57
C GLU A 180 25.82 14.92 0.15
N ASP A 181 25.56 13.74 -0.40
CA ASP A 181 25.93 13.41 -1.77
C ASP A 181 24.85 13.90 -2.74
N SER A 182 25.18 14.89 -3.55
CA SER A 182 24.29 15.44 -4.58
C SER A 182 24.49 14.78 -5.97
N GLY A 183 25.20 13.65 -6.04
CA GLY A 183 25.37 12.89 -7.28
C GLY A 183 26.45 13.43 -8.24
N ARG A 184 27.45 14.14 -7.73
CA ARG A 184 28.67 14.51 -8.49
C ARG A 184 29.91 13.93 -7.81
N THR A 185 30.71 13.19 -8.58
CA THR A 185 31.90 12.46 -8.16
C THR A 185 32.82 13.27 -7.24
N SER A 186 33.20 12.63 -6.14
CA SER A 186 34.04 13.17 -5.07
C SER A 186 35.48 13.45 -5.50
N LEU A 187 36.14 14.39 -4.80
CA LEU A 187 37.55 14.31 -4.40
C LEU A 187 37.75 15.27 -3.20
N LYS A 188 37.74 14.76 -1.96
CA LYS A 188 38.30 15.51 -0.82
C LYS A 188 39.82 15.37 -0.88
N LEU A 189 40.50 16.41 -1.35
CA LEU A 189 41.96 16.56 -1.23
C LEU A 189 42.23 17.30 0.09
N ASP A 190 42.57 16.56 1.15
CA ASP A 190 43.06 17.16 2.37
C ASP A 190 44.52 17.61 2.14
N VAL A 191 44.71 18.87 1.77
CA VAL A 191 46.04 19.49 1.73
C VAL A 191 46.19 20.40 2.95
N TYR A 192 46.78 19.86 4.01
CA TYR A 192 47.28 20.66 5.14
C TYR A 192 48.67 21.20 4.80
N VAL A 193 48.79 22.51 4.63
CA VAL A 193 50.08 23.21 4.68
C VAL A 193 50.00 24.25 5.80
N ASN A 194 50.80 24.06 6.86
CA ASN A 194 51.02 25.06 7.89
C ASN A 194 52.50 25.49 7.85
N PRO A 195 52.83 26.70 7.35
CA PRO A 195 54.21 27.17 7.23
C PRO A 195 54.73 27.88 8.50
N ALA A 196 54.22 27.55 9.70
CA ALA A 196 54.81 28.05 10.95
C ALA A 196 56.21 27.48 11.26
N GLU A 197 56.82 26.72 10.34
CA GLU A 197 58.26 26.61 10.19
C GLU A 197 58.72 27.44 8.98
N THR A 198 58.78 28.76 9.15
CA THR A 198 59.72 29.63 8.40
C THR A 198 60.27 30.71 9.32
#